data_AF-A0A8I1S024-F1
#
_entry.id   AF-A0A8I1S024-F1
#
_cell.length_a   1.000
_cell.length_b   1.000
_cell.length_c   1.000
_cell.angle_alpha   90.00
_cell.angle_beta   90.00
_cell.angle_gamma   90.00
#
_symmetry.space_group_name_H-M   'P 1'
#
loop_
_entity.id
_entity.type
_entity.pdbx_description
1 polymer ?
#
loop_
_entity_poly.entity_id
_entity_poly.type
_entity_poly.pdbx_seq_one_letter_code
_entity_poly.pdbx_strand_id
1 'polypeptide(L)'
;MVVCIEAGLGMDAAFVRVGQVMTRSHPAISRELTRLSEELAAGKGRAEAMRAMATRAGTSGIRSFVALIIQSEMLGASVAQTLRTYAAEMRQNRFLAAERRAMRIPVLMTLPLVACILPVIVTALLLPVIIDVIRHLLPALAGAQGGG
;
A
#
# COMPACT_ATOMS: atom_id res chain seq x y z
N MET A 1 -6.77 -17.02 -13.00
CA MET A 1 -7.60 -17.89 -12.13
C MET A 1 -9.07 -17.78 -12.47
N VAL A 2 -9.74 -16.64 -12.24
CA VAL A 2 -11.19 -16.46 -12.54
C VAL A 2 -11.56 -16.91 -13.96
N VAL A 3 -10.88 -16.38 -14.98
CA VAL A 3 -11.12 -16.74 -16.40
C VAL A 3 -10.95 -18.24 -16.66
N CYS A 4 -10.00 -18.91 -15.98
CA CYS A 4 -9.80 -20.35 -16.14
C CYS A 4 -10.97 -21.15 -15.56
N ILE A 5 -11.42 -20.77 -14.36
CA ILE A 5 -12.54 -21.43 -13.68
C ILE A 5 -13.86 -21.15 -14.42
N GLU A 6 -14.09 -19.94 -14.91
CA GLU A 6 -15.25 -19.59 -15.72
C GLU A 6 -15.27 -20.32 -17.07
N ALA A 7 -14.09 -20.64 -17.63
CA ALA A 7 -13.94 -21.47 -18.81
C ALA A 7 -14.12 -22.98 -18.55
N GLY A 8 -14.50 -23.37 -17.32
CA GLY A 8 -14.74 -24.77 -16.94
C GLY A 8 -13.49 -25.56 -16.54
N LEU A 9 -12.33 -24.91 -16.38
CA LEU A 9 -11.16 -25.61 -15.84
C LEU A 9 -11.37 -25.89 -14.35
N GLY A 10 -11.12 -27.13 -13.96
CA GLY A 10 -10.95 -27.49 -12.56
C GLY A 10 -9.86 -26.64 -11.90
N MET A 11 -10.02 -26.33 -10.62
CA MET A 11 -9.15 -25.40 -9.92
C MET A 11 -7.66 -25.82 -9.96
N ASP A 12 -7.38 -27.11 -9.87
CA ASP A 12 -6.02 -27.65 -9.93
C ASP A 12 -5.37 -27.37 -11.30
N ALA A 13 -6.14 -27.54 -12.39
CA ALA A 13 -5.71 -27.17 -13.74
C ALA A 13 -5.55 -25.65 -13.91
N ALA A 14 -6.37 -24.85 -13.21
CA ALA A 14 -6.22 -23.40 -13.19
C ALA A 14 -4.92 -22.96 -12.50
N PHE A 15 -4.50 -23.62 -11.42
CA PHE A 15 -3.22 -23.35 -10.76
C PHE A 15 -2.03 -23.63 -11.68
N VAL A 16 -2.03 -24.77 -12.37
CA VAL A 16 -0.99 -25.12 -13.35
C VAL A 16 -0.93 -24.05 -14.45
N ARG A 17 -2.09 -23.69 -15.02
CA ARG A 17 -2.15 -22.71 -16.10
C ARG A 17 -1.66 -21.33 -15.67
N VAL A 18 -2.03 -20.88 -14.48
CA VAL A 18 -1.60 -19.57 -13.95
C VAL A 18 -0.13 -19.59 -13.56
N GLY A 19 0.37 -20.69 -13.01
CA GLY A 19 1.79 -20.90 -12.74
C GLY A 19 2.65 -20.72 -13.99
N GLN A 20 2.22 -21.29 -15.12
CA GLN A 20 2.90 -21.15 -16.41
C GLN A 20 2.91 -19.69 -16.90
N VAL A 21 1.77 -18.99 -16.83
CA VAL A 21 1.66 -17.57 -17.25
C VAL A 21 2.53 -16.66 -16.38
N MET A 22 2.62 -16.95 -15.07
CA MET A 22 3.39 -16.15 -14.11
C MET A 22 4.91 -16.33 -14.24
N THR A 23 5.41 -17.33 -14.97
CA THR A 23 6.84 -17.65 -15.09
C THR A 23 7.69 -16.43 -15.49
N ARG A 24 7.19 -15.62 -16.44
CA ARG A 24 7.92 -14.44 -16.95
C ARG A 24 7.79 -13.21 -16.05
N SER A 25 6.66 -13.06 -15.36
CA SER A 25 6.37 -11.85 -14.58
C SER A 25 6.83 -11.97 -13.12
N HIS A 26 6.52 -13.11 -12.49
CA HIS A 26 6.76 -13.37 -11.06
C HIS A 26 7.22 -14.82 -10.87
N PRO A 27 8.49 -15.15 -11.18
CA PRO A 27 9.00 -16.52 -11.13
C PRO A 27 8.95 -17.13 -9.73
N ALA A 28 9.02 -16.34 -8.67
CA ALA A 28 8.86 -16.82 -7.29
C ALA A 28 7.46 -17.41 -7.03
N ILE A 29 6.40 -16.74 -7.50
CA ILE A 29 5.02 -17.20 -7.35
C ILE A 29 4.74 -18.39 -8.28
N SER A 30 5.30 -18.37 -9.50
CA SER A 30 5.23 -19.50 -10.43
C SER A 30 5.76 -20.78 -9.78
N ARG A 31 6.94 -20.74 -9.14
CA ARG A 31 7.52 -21.90 -8.43
C ARG A 31 6.63 -22.40 -7.30
N GLU A 32 6.02 -21.51 -6.52
CA GLU A 32 5.12 -21.90 -5.44
C GLU A 32 3.80 -22.51 -5.95
N LEU A 33 3.28 -22.03 -7.08
CA LEU A 33 2.11 -22.62 -7.74
C LEU A 33 2.42 -23.99 -8.35
N THR A 34 3.59 -24.18 -8.94
CA THR A 34 4.04 -25.49 -9.43
C THR A 34 4.17 -26.49 -8.27
N ARG A 35 4.81 -26.09 -7.17
CA ARG A 35 4.88 -26.91 -5.95
C ARG A 35 3.52 -27.25 -5.38
N LEU A 36 2.58 -26.30 -5.38
CA LEU A 36 1.21 -26.56 -4.97
C LEU A 36 0.58 -27.66 -5.83
N SER A 37 0.71 -27.58 -7.16
CA SER A 37 0.19 -28.61 -8.06
C SER A 37 0.84 -29.98 -7.85
N GLU A 38 2.15 -30.03 -7.58
CA GLU A 38 2.86 -31.26 -7.24
C GLU A 38 2.40 -31.85 -5.90
N GLU A 39 2.24 -31.02 -4.87
CA GLU A 39 1.74 -31.45 -3.56
C GLU A 39 0.30 -32.00 -3.66
N LEU A 40 -0.56 -31.38 -4.48
CA LEU A 40 -1.91 -31.88 -4.75
C LEU A 40 -1.88 -33.20 -5.52
N ALA A 41 -1.03 -33.32 -6.54
CA ALA A 41 -0.86 -34.56 -7.30
C ALA A 41 -0.30 -35.71 -6.44
N ALA A 42 0.51 -35.38 -5.43
CA ALA A 42 1.02 -36.32 -4.44
C ALA A 42 -0.03 -36.74 -3.39
N GLY A 43 -1.28 -36.27 -3.51
CA GLY A 43 -2.38 -36.64 -2.62
C GLY A 43 -2.44 -35.86 -1.31
N LYS A 44 -1.67 -34.77 -1.17
CA LYS A 44 -1.75 -33.90 0.00
C LYS A 44 -3.10 -33.21 0.06
N GLY A 45 -3.65 -33.05 1.27
CA GLY A 45 -4.94 -32.38 1.46
C GLY A 45 -4.94 -30.96 0.87
N ARG A 46 -5.97 -30.61 0.11
CA ARG A 46 -5.98 -29.37 -0.68
C ARG A 46 -5.83 -28.10 0.16
N ALA A 47 -6.56 -28.02 1.27
CA ALA A 47 -6.42 -26.92 2.23
C ALA A 47 -5.03 -26.87 2.89
N GLU A 48 -4.42 -28.03 3.12
CA GLU A 48 -3.10 -28.14 3.73
C GLU A 48 -2.01 -27.66 2.77
N ALA A 49 -2.04 -28.12 1.51
CA ALA A 49 -1.09 -27.72 0.47
C ALA A 49 -1.14 -26.21 0.20
N MET A 50 -2.35 -25.64 0.13
CA MET A 50 -2.50 -24.19 -0.04
C MET A 50 -2.02 -23.39 1.18
N ARG A 51 -2.27 -23.86 2.41
CA ARG A 51 -1.73 -23.21 3.62
C ARG A 51 -0.20 -23.28 3.65
N ALA A 52 0.39 -24.42 3.27
CA ALA A 52 1.84 -24.56 3.16
C ALA A 52 2.44 -23.59 2.14
N MET A 53 1.81 -23.44 0.96
CA MET A 53 2.17 -22.44 -0.04
C MET A 53 2.09 -21.01 0.53
N ALA A 54 1.04 -20.68 1.27
CA ALA A 54 0.86 -19.35 1.87
C ALA A 54 1.91 -19.02 2.95
N THR A 55 2.31 -20.02 3.73
CA THR A 55 3.39 -19.88 4.72
C THR A 55 4.73 -19.63 4.04
N ARG A 56 5.06 -20.40 2.98
CA ARG A 56 6.32 -20.26 2.23
C ARG A 56 6.40 -18.95 1.45
N ALA A 57 5.30 -18.52 0.85
CA ALA A 57 5.28 -17.31 0.05
C ALA A 57 5.40 -16.02 0.89
N GLY A 58 5.15 -16.08 2.20
CA GLY A 58 5.46 -15.01 3.16
C GLY A 58 4.63 -13.72 3.04
N THR A 59 3.90 -13.51 1.95
CA THR A 59 3.14 -12.27 1.68
C THR A 59 1.71 -12.34 2.22
N SER A 60 1.22 -11.23 2.76
CA SER A 60 -0.16 -11.12 3.24
C SER A 60 -1.20 -11.34 2.14
N GLY A 61 -0.90 -10.92 0.90
CA GLY A 61 -1.80 -11.12 -0.24
C GLY A 61 -2.04 -12.59 -0.58
N ILE A 62 -1.01 -13.45 -0.53
CA ILE A 62 -1.16 -14.88 -0.82
C ILE A 62 -1.91 -15.59 0.32
N ARG A 63 -1.68 -15.19 1.58
CA ARG A 63 -2.45 -15.70 2.73
C ARG A 63 -3.95 -15.41 2.59
N SER A 64 -4.32 -14.17 2.26
CA SER A 64 -5.72 -13.80 2.04
C SER A 64 -6.34 -14.57 0.86
N PHE A 65 -5.60 -14.70 -0.25
CA PHE A 65 -6.04 -15.46 -1.42
C PHE A 65 -6.33 -16.93 -1.09
N VAL A 66 -5.42 -17.60 -0.39
CA VAL A 66 -5.59 -19.00 0.03
C VAL A 66 -6.78 -19.16 0.98
N ALA A 67 -6.93 -18.26 1.95
CA ALA A 67 -8.06 -18.30 2.88
C ALA A 67 -9.42 -18.16 2.16
N LEU A 68 -9.48 -17.34 1.11
CA LEU A 68 -10.67 -17.17 0.29
C LEU A 68 -10.96 -18.40 -0.58
N ILE A 69 -9.94 -19.01 -1.18
CA ILE A 69 -10.13 -20.24 -1.95
C ILE A 69 -10.62 -21.38 -1.06
N ILE A 70 -9.98 -21.62 0.08
CA ILE A 70 -10.39 -22.67 1.04
C ILE A 70 -11.83 -22.45 1.50
N GLN A 71 -12.23 -21.21 1.80
CA GLN A 71 -13.61 -20.89 2.15
C GLN A 71 -14.57 -21.14 0.98
N SER A 72 -14.17 -20.81 -0.25
CA SER A 72 -15.02 -20.94 -1.43
C SER A 72 -15.32 -22.41 -1.77
N GLU A 73 -14.38 -23.32 -1.55
CA GLU A 73 -14.53 -24.74 -1.83
C GLU A 73 -15.57 -25.43 -0.94
N MET A 74 -15.75 -24.95 0.31
CA MET A 74 -16.71 -25.53 1.26
C MET A 74 -18.18 -25.26 0.89
N LEU A 75 -18.46 -24.39 -0.09
CA LEU A 75 -19.81 -23.91 -0.40
C LEU A 75 -20.44 -24.53 -1.67
N GLY A 76 -19.71 -25.36 -2.42
CA GLY A 76 -20.25 -26.22 -3.50
C GLY A 76 -20.89 -25.54 -4.73
N ALA A 77 -21.29 -24.26 -4.67
CA ALA A 77 -22.03 -23.60 -5.77
C ALA A 77 -21.73 -22.10 -5.96
N SER A 78 -20.87 -21.46 -5.17
CA SER A 78 -20.69 -19.99 -5.23
C SER A 78 -19.24 -19.47 -5.35
N VAL A 79 -18.25 -20.34 -5.59
CA VAL A 79 -16.83 -19.95 -5.75
C VAL A 79 -16.65 -18.82 -6.78
N ALA A 80 -17.33 -18.93 -7.93
CA ALA A 80 -17.26 -17.92 -8.99
C ALA A 80 -17.84 -16.57 -8.54
N GLN A 81 -18.92 -16.57 -7.75
CA GLN A 81 -19.53 -15.34 -7.23
C GLN A 81 -18.65 -14.72 -6.14
N THR A 82 -18.11 -15.51 -5.22
CA THR A 82 -17.19 -15.02 -4.19
C THR A 82 -15.89 -14.48 -4.80
N LEU A 83 -15.32 -15.16 -5.81
CA LEU A 83 -14.17 -14.62 -6.55
C LEU A 83 -14.50 -13.37 -7.37
N ARG A 84 -15.72 -13.25 -7.95
CA ARG A 84 -16.15 -12.02 -8.64
C ARG A 84 -16.26 -10.85 -7.67
N THR A 85 -16.91 -11.06 -6.52
CA THR A 85 -17.02 -10.04 -5.48
C THR A 85 -15.64 -9.64 -4.99
N TYR A 86 -14.76 -10.60 -4.70
CA TYR A 86 -13.39 -10.32 -4.27
C TYR A 86 -12.54 -9.62 -5.35
N ALA A 87 -12.71 -9.98 -6.63
CA ALA A 87 -12.02 -9.31 -7.74
C ALA A 87 -12.52 -7.87 -7.94
N ALA A 88 -13.82 -7.63 -7.75
CA ALA A 88 -14.39 -6.28 -7.74
C ALA A 88 -13.84 -5.47 -6.57
N GLU A 89 -13.77 -6.07 -5.38
CA GLU A 89 -13.20 -5.46 -4.18
C GLU A 89 -11.72 -5.12 -4.38
N MET A 90 -10.91 -6.00 -4.98
CA MET A 90 -9.51 -5.72 -5.30
C MET A 90 -9.33 -4.57 -6.30
N ARG A 91 -10.20 -4.45 -7.32
CA ARG A 91 -10.16 -3.30 -8.25
C ARG A 91 -10.50 -2.00 -7.53
N GLN A 92 -11.52 -2.03 -6.67
CA GLN A 92 -11.90 -0.89 -5.86
C GLN A 92 -10.79 -0.52 -4.87
N ASN A 93 -10.13 -1.50 -4.25
CA ASN A 93 -9.05 -1.25 -3.33
C ASN A 93 -7.78 -0.72 -4.05
N ARG A 94 -7.56 -1.09 -5.32
CA ARG A 94 -6.52 -0.46 -6.17
C ARG A 94 -6.85 1.00 -6.47
N PHE A 95 -8.12 1.30 -6.73
CA PHE A 95 -8.59 2.68 -6.93
C PHE A 95 -8.45 3.50 -5.64
N LEU A 96 -8.93 2.98 -4.51
CA LEU A 96 -8.79 3.60 -3.20
C LEU A 96 -7.34 3.71 -2.74
N ALA A 97 -6.44 2.79 -3.13
CA ALA A 97 -5.01 2.93 -2.86
C ALA A 97 -4.36 4.04 -3.70
N ALA A 98 -4.83 4.26 -4.94
CA ALA A 98 -4.45 5.42 -5.73
C ALA A 98 -4.99 6.72 -5.11
N GLU A 99 -6.22 6.70 -4.61
CA GLU A 99 -6.86 7.83 -3.93
C GLU A 99 -6.20 8.15 -2.57
N ARG A 100 -5.79 7.13 -1.81
CA ARG A 100 -4.99 7.31 -0.57
C ARG A 100 -3.61 7.89 -0.85
N ARG A 101 -3.03 7.66 -2.04
CA ARG A 101 -1.81 8.38 -2.47
C ARG A 101 -2.12 9.83 -2.80
N ALA A 102 -3.27 10.12 -3.41
CA ALA A 102 -3.72 11.49 -3.68
C ALA A 102 -4.03 12.28 -2.39
N MET A 103 -4.65 11.65 -1.39
CA MET A 103 -4.94 12.28 -0.10
C MET A 103 -3.71 12.52 0.79
N ARG A 104 -2.53 12.01 0.45
CA ARG A 104 -1.25 12.36 1.10
C ARG A 104 -0.58 13.59 0.49
N ILE A 105 -1.03 14.04 -0.69
CA ILE A 105 -0.51 15.22 -1.38
C ILE A 105 -0.74 16.52 -0.58
N PRO A 106 -1.91 16.76 0.05
CA PRO A 106 -2.15 18.00 0.78
C PRO A 106 -1.17 18.20 1.94
N VAL A 107 -0.83 17.15 2.68
CA VAL A 107 0.09 17.22 3.83
C VAL A 107 1.53 17.45 3.40
N LEU A 108 1.95 16.87 2.27
CA LEU A 108 3.27 17.14 1.66
C LEU A 108 3.35 18.53 1.02
N MET A 109 2.22 19.17 0.69
CA MET A 109 2.18 20.53 0.14
C MET A 109 1.98 21.61 1.22
N THR A 110 1.29 21.32 2.32
CA THR A 110 1.13 22.28 3.44
C THR A 110 2.42 22.46 4.24
N LEU A 111 3.22 21.40 4.40
CA LEU A 111 4.51 21.47 5.12
C LEU A 111 5.50 22.48 4.48
N PRO A 112 5.77 22.45 3.16
CA PRO A 112 6.60 23.48 2.51
C PRO A 112 5.93 24.86 2.47
N LEU A 113 4.60 24.96 2.36
CA LEU A 113 3.88 26.23 2.43
C LEU A 113 4.05 26.92 3.80
N VAL A 114 3.87 26.19 4.89
CA VAL A 114 4.08 26.70 6.26
C VAL A 114 5.55 27.04 6.48
N ALA A 115 6.48 26.22 6.00
CA ALA A 115 7.92 26.48 6.10
C ALA A 115 8.37 27.73 5.32
N CYS A 116 7.65 28.16 4.26
CA CYS A 116 7.92 29.40 3.54
C CYS A 116 7.17 30.62 4.11
N ILE A 117 5.92 30.46 4.56
CA ILE A 117 5.10 31.58 5.06
C ILE A 117 5.54 32.01 6.46
N LEU A 118 5.85 31.05 7.34
CA LEU A 118 6.26 31.33 8.72
C LEU A 118 7.51 32.23 8.81
N PRO A 119 8.62 31.96 8.09
CA PRO A 119 9.78 32.86 8.12
C PRO A 119 9.46 34.23 7.52
N VAL A 120 8.58 34.32 6.51
CA VAL A 120 8.16 35.60 5.92
C VAL A 120 7.37 36.43 6.93
N ILE A 121 6.43 35.83 7.67
CA ILE A 121 5.64 36.53 8.70
C ILE A 121 6.55 36.97 9.86
N VAL A 122 7.44 36.11 10.35
CA VAL A 122 8.40 36.43 11.41
C VAL A 122 9.31 37.57 10.98
N THR A 123 9.83 37.53 9.75
CA THR A 123 10.69 38.59 9.20
C THR A 123 9.90 39.90 9.04
N ALA A 124 8.69 39.87 8.49
CA ALA A 124 7.87 41.06 8.29
C ALA A 124 7.47 41.75 9.61
N LEU A 125 7.25 40.98 10.68
CA LEU A 125 6.91 41.52 12.01
C LEU A 125 8.14 41.99 12.79
N LEU A 126 9.24 41.21 12.79
CA LEU A 126 10.45 41.56 13.53
C LEU A 126 11.24 42.68 12.88
N LEU A 127 11.24 42.78 11.55
CA LEU A 127 12.02 43.79 10.82
C LEU A 127 11.70 45.24 11.25
N PRO A 128 10.44 45.72 11.30
CA PRO A 128 10.15 47.07 11.76
C PRO A 128 10.50 47.26 13.24
N VAL A 129 10.29 46.25 14.09
CA VAL A 129 10.59 46.31 15.52
C VAL A 129 12.10 46.44 15.76
N ILE A 130 12.91 45.65 15.07
CA ILE A 130 14.38 45.72 15.15
C ILE A 130 14.86 47.10 14.67
N ILE A 131 14.32 47.59 13.56
CA ILE A 131 14.65 48.91 13.02
C ILE A 131 14.29 50.02 14.01
N ASP A 132 13.15 49.91 14.68
CA ASP A 132 12.68 50.89 15.64
C ASP A 132 13.52 50.88 16.93
N VAL A 133 13.86 49.69 17.45
CA VAL A 133 14.76 49.52 18.60
C VAL A 133 16.15 50.08 18.29
N ILE A 134 16.71 49.80 17.11
CA ILE A 134 18.03 50.32 16.71
C ILE A 134 18.00 51.85 16.58
N ARG A 135 16.93 52.42 16.01
CA ARG A 135 16.83 53.87 15.79
C ARG A 135 16.47 54.67 17.04
N HIS A 136 15.64 54.14 17.93
CA HIS A 136 15.10 54.90 19.06
C HIS A 136 15.68 54.48 20.41
N LEU A 137 15.89 53.19 20.66
CA LEU A 137 16.37 52.70 21.97
C LEU A 137 17.89 52.62 22.07
N LEU A 138 18.58 52.24 21.00
CA LEU A 138 20.04 52.09 20.98
C LEU A 138 20.79 53.43 21.19
N PRO A 139 20.42 54.55 20.53
CA PRO A 139 21.01 55.86 20.83
C PRO A 139 20.56 56.42 22.19
N ALA A 140 19.38 56.08 22.69
CA ALA A 140 18.94 56.49 24.02
C ALA A 140 19.74 55.79 25.14
N LEU A 141 20.06 54.50 24.99
CA LEU A 141 20.90 53.74 25.93
C LEU A 141 22.39 54.06 25.78
N ALA A 142 22.87 54.35 24.56
CA ALA A 142 24.24 54.82 24.34
C ALA A 142 24.44 56.25 24.87
N GLY A 143 23.42 57.12 24.77
CA GLY A 143 23.42 58.45 25.38
C GLY A 143 23.36 58.42 26.91
N ALA A 144 22.72 57.40 27.50
CA ALA A 144 22.63 57.25 28.96
C ALA A 144 23.94 56.79 29.64
N GLN A 145 24.90 56.21 28.90
CA GLN A 145 26.21 55.84 29.44
C GLN A 145 27.30 56.93 29.27
N GLY A 146 26.99 58.05 28.61
CA GLY A 146 27.92 59.17 28.40
C GLY A 146 27.79 60.35 29.36
N GLY A 147 26.88 60.29 30.34
CA GLY A 147 26.65 61.35 31.33
C GLY A 147 27.08 60.93 32.73
N GLY A 148 28.40 60.99 32.98
CA GLY A 148 28.99 61.00 34.31
C GLY A 148 29.60 62.37 34.59
#